data_AF-A0A936F9W9-F1
#
_entry.id   AF-A0A936F9W9-F1
#
_cell.length_a   1.000
_cell.length_b   1.000
_cell.length_c   1.000
_cell.angle_alpha   90.00
_cell.angle_beta   90.00
_cell.angle_gamma   90.00
#
_symmetry.space_group_name_H-M   'P 1'
#
loop_
_entity.id
_entity.type
_entity.pdbx_description
1 polymer ?
#
loop_
_entity_poly.entity_id
_entity_poly.type
_entity_poly.pdbx_seq_one_letter_code
_entity_poly.pdbx_strand_id
1 'polypeptide(L)'
;MGWLSILVALIAAYLHWGHSGFSMWTSLLFGVLAFWSWGVMHNFAMQAARKRDDFAGGFYDIQDSELESVPNWIALVNFFAAIGCLGMLIVGLWRLF
;
A
#
# COMPACT_ATOMS: atom_id res chain seq x y z
N MET A 1 -0.70 -5.48 4.58
CA MET A 1 0.20 -5.03 3.49
C MET A 1 0.25 -3.50 3.38
N GLY A 2 -0.88 -2.78 3.21
CA GLY A 2 -0.87 -1.32 2.97
C GLY A 2 -0.05 -0.48 3.96
N TRP A 3 -0.24 -0.67 5.27
CA TRP A 3 0.50 0.08 6.31
C TRP A 3 2.02 -0.14 6.27
N LEU A 4 2.48 -1.35 5.94
CA LEU A 4 3.91 -1.65 5.83
C LEU A 4 4.52 -0.90 4.64
N SER A 5 3.85 -0.89 3.48
CA SER A 5 4.31 -0.15 2.31
C SER A 5 4.45 1.34 2.58
N ILE A 6 3.55 1.91 3.40
CA ILE A 6 3.61 3.33 3.81
C ILE A 6 4.83 3.58 4.71
N LEU A 7 5.08 2.74 5.70
CA LEU A 7 6.27 2.87 6.56
C LEU A 7 7.55 2.78 5.73
N VAL A 8 7.62 1.82 4.79
CA VAL A 8 8.74 1.68 3.86
C VAL A 8 8.91 2.94 3.00
N ALA A 9 7.81 3.50 2.48
CA ALA A 9 7.84 4.72 1.68
C ALA A 9 8.35 5.94 2.48
N LEU A 10 7.94 6.06 3.75
CA LEU A 10 8.39 7.15 4.62
C LEU A 10 9.87 7.03 4.97
N ILE A 11 10.35 5.82 5.29
CA ILE A 11 11.77 5.56 5.52
C ILE A 11 12.57 5.87 4.25
N ALA A 12 12.12 5.40 3.09
CA ALA A 12 12.77 5.70 1.81
C ALA A 12 12.81 7.21 1.54
N ALA A 13 11.70 7.93 1.74
CA ALA A 13 11.65 9.37 1.57
C ALA A 13 12.63 10.10 2.50
N TYR A 14 12.75 9.66 3.75
CA TYR A 14 13.74 10.18 4.70
C TYR A 14 15.18 9.93 4.24
N LEU A 15 15.50 8.75 3.69
CA LEU A 15 16.83 8.47 3.15
C LEU A 15 17.17 9.32 1.93
N HIS A 16 16.18 9.71 1.13
CA HIS A 16 16.36 10.62 0.00
C HIS A 16 16.37 12.10 0.40
N TRP A 17 16.04 12.41 1.66
CA TRP A 17 16.00 13.78 2.20
C TRP A 17 17.41 14.38 2.17
N GLY A 18 17.58 15.46 1.41
CA GLY A 18 18.87 16.16 1.25
C GLY A 18 19.71 15.71 0.05
N HIS A 19 19.37 14.59 -0.60
CA HIS A 19 20.10 14.12 -1.79
C HIS A 19 19.36 14.40 -3.10
N SER A 20 18.06 14.09 -3.15
CA SER A 20 17.26 14.25 -4.36
C SER A 20 15.80 14.47 -4.00
N GLY A 21 15.32 15.70 -4.20
CA GLY A 21 13.91 16.01 -4.02
C GLY A 21 13.01 15.14 -4.89
N PHE A 22 13.45 14.83 -6.12
CA PHE A 22 12.71 13.95 -7.03
C PHE A 22 12.52 12.55 -6.42
N SER A 23 13.59 11.91 -5.95
CA SER A 23 13.51 10.56 -5.36
C SER A 23 12.70 10.55 -4.06
N MET A 24 12.78 11.61 -3.26
CA MET A 24 11.93 11.78 -2.08
C MET A 24 10.44 11.82 -2.47
N TRP A 25 10.07 12.69 -3.42
CA TRP A 25 8.69 12.83 -3.88
C TRP A 25 8.15 11.55 -4.52
N THR A 26 8.95 10.84 -5.31
CA THR A 26 8.56 9.55 -5.89
C THR A 26 8.28 8.50 -4.79
N SER A 27 9.10 8.47 -3.73
CA SER A 27 8.86 7.58 -2.59
C SER A 27 7.53 7.87 -1.91
N LEU A 28 7.24 9.16 -1.66
CA LEU A 28 5.96 9.59 -1.09
C LEU A 28 4.78 9.26 -2.00
N LEU A 29 4.92 9.45 -3.32
CA LEU A 29 3.89 9.12 -4.29
C LEU A 29 3.55 7.61 -4.24
N PHE A 30 4.55 6.73 -4.20
CA PHE A 30 4.29 5.30 -4.05
C PHE A 30 3.61 4.97 -2.72
N GLY A 31 4.01 5.64 -1.63
CA GLY A 31 3.34 5.50 -0.33
C GLY A 31 1.86 5.88 -0.38
N VAL A 32 1.54 7.01 -1.02
CA VAL A 32 0.15 7.48 -1.21
C VAL A 32 -0.64 6.50 -2.08
N LEU A 33 -0.06 6.01 -3.19
CA LEU A 33 -0.71 5.03 -4.05
C LEU A 33 -0.99 3.71 -3.33
N ALA A 34 -0.05 3.23 -2.51
CA ALA A 34 -0.23 2.03 -1.69
C ALA A 34 -1.34 2.23 -0.65
N PHE A 35 -1.37 3.39 0.03
CA PHE A 35 -2.42 3.70 1.00
C PHE A 35 -3.80 3.77 0.35
N TRP A 36 -3.91 4.52 -0.75
CA TRP A 36 -5.16 4.71 -1.47
C TRP A 36 -5.69 3.38 -2.01
N SER A 37 -4.87 2.62 -2.73
CA SER A 37 -5.29 1.35 -3.32
C SER A 37 -5.69 0.33 -2.25
N TRP A 38 -4.92 0.23 -1.15
CA TRP A 38 -5.31 -0.60 -0.02
C TRP A 38 -6.65 -0.19 0.60
N GLY A 39 -6.89 1.11 0.80
CA GLY A 39 -8.16 1.61 1.32
C GLY A 39 -9.34 1.28 0.39
N VAL A 40 -9.15 1.40 -0.92
CA VAL A 40 -10.16 1.01 -1.92
C VAL A 40 -10.42 -0.50 -1.88
N MET A 41 -9.38 -1.34 -1.84
CA MET A 41 -9.52 -2.80 -1.72
C MET A 41 -10.28 -3.17 -0.44
N HIS A 42 -9.94 -2.54 0.68
CA HIS A 42 -10.62 -2.76 1.95
C HIS A 42 -12.11 -2.38 1.86
N ASN A 43 -12.45 -1.28 1.19
CA ASN A 43 -13.86 -0.91 1.00
C ASN A 43 -14.63 -1.93 0.15
N PHE A 44 -14.02 -2.50 -0.90
CA PHE A 44 -14.65 -3.58 -1.67
C PHE A 44 -14.90 -4.82 -0.82
N ALA A 45 -13.86 -5.26 -0.10
CA ALA A 45 -13.95 -6.41 0.79
C ALA A 45 -15.00 -6.19 1.89
N MET A 46 -15.06 -5.00 2.49
CA MET A 46 -16.08 -4.64 3.49
C MET A 46 -17.49 -4.61 2.92
N GLN A 47 -17.68 -4.19 1.67
CA GLN A 47 -18.99 -4.24 1.01
C GLN A 47 -19.44 -5.67 0.73
N ALA A 48 -18.51 -6.58 0.42
CA ALA A 48 -18.79 -8.00 0.30
C ALA A 48 -19.12 -8.62 1.67
N ALA A 49 -18.32 -8.31 2.70
CA ALA A 49 -18.50 -8.81 4.07
C ALA A 49 -19.85 -8.42 4.68
N ARG A 50 -20.34 -7.21 4.41
CA ARG A 50 -21.67 -6.74 4.87
C ARG A 50 -22.85 -7.55 4.33
N LYS A 51 -22.65 -8.40 3.32
CA LYS A 51 -23.70 -9.29 2.79
C LYS A 51 -23.81 -10.60 3.58
N ARG A 52 -22.86 -10.86 4.48
CA ARG A 52 -22.79 -12.05 5.33
C ARG A 52 -23.60 -11.82 6.61
N ASP A 53 -24.38 -12.80 7.02
CA ASP A 53 -25.30 -12.67 8.18
C ASP A 53 -24.57 -12.61 9.53
N ASP A 54 -23.35 -13.16 9.62
CA ASP A 54 -22.50 -13.19 10.81
C ASP A 54 -21.44 -12.08 10.84
N PHE A 55 -21.59 -11.04 10.01
CA PHE A 55 -20.65 -9.92 9.97
C PHE A 55 -20.73 -9.07 11.25
N ALA A 56 -19.64 -9.01 12.01
CA ALA A 56 -19.53 -8.29 13.28
C ALA A 56 -18.96 -6.86 13.14
N GLY A 57 -18.61 -6.42 11.93
CA GLY A 57 -18.17 -5.04 11.68
C GLY A 57 -16.69 -4.76 11.95
N GLY A 58 -15.89 -5.79 12.22
CA GLY A 58 -14.46 -5.65 12.53
C GLY A 58 -13.61 -5.29 11.31
N PHE A 59 -12.53 -4.54 11.52
CA PHE A 59 -11.55 -4.23 10.46
C PHE A 59 -10.91 -5.49 9.85
N TYR A 60 -10.72 -6.52 10.67
CA TYR A 60 -10.17 -7.81 10.27
C TYR A 60 -11.23 -8.89 10.07
N ASP A 61 -12.51 -8.51 10.14
CA ASP A 61 -13.64 -9.43 9.94
C ASP A 61 -13.96 -9.55 8.45
N ILE A 62 -12.94 -9.96 7.69
CA ILE A 62 -12.98 -10.14 6.24
C ILE A 62 -12.50 -11.55 5.94
N GLN A 63 -13.27 -12.31 5.16
CA GLN A 63 -12.93 -13.65 4.69
C GLN A 63 -12.21 -13.61 3.33
N ASP A 64 -11.47 -14.67 3.02
CA ASP A 64 -10.71 -14.75 1.76
C ASP A 64 -11.61 -14.68 0.51
N SER A 65 -12.82 -15.24 0.58
CA SER A 65 -13.83 -15.16 -0.48
C SER A 65 -14.29 -13.73 -0.77
N GLU A 66 -14.21 -12.83 0.21
CA GLU A 66 -14.62 -11.43 0.06
C GLU A 66 -13.52 -10.61 -0.65
N LEU A 67 -12.27 -11.08 -0.62
CA LEU A 67 -11.17 -10.48 -1.38
C LEU A 67 -11.34 -10.70 -2.89
N GLU A 68 -12.08 -11.73 -3.32
CA GLU A 68 -12.39 -11.95 -4.74
C GLU A 68 -13.24 -10.83 -5.35
N SER A 69 -13.94 -10.06 -4.51
CA SER A 69 -14.70 -8.89 -4.96
C SER A 69 -13.82 -7.71 -5.37
N VAL A 70 -12.52 -7.75 -5.05
CA VAL A 70 -11.58 -6.69 -5.35
C VAL A 70 -11.21 -6.71 -6.85
N PRO A 71 -11.39 -5.60 -7.58
CA PRO A 71 -10.98 -5.53 -8.97
C PRO A 71 -9.46 -5.71 -9.13
N ASN A 72 -9.05 -6.59 -10.06
CA ASN A 72 -7.65 -6.91 -10.32
C ASN A 72 -6.76 -5.70 -10.60
N TRP A 73 -7.30 -4.66 -11.26
CA TRP A 73 -6.52 -3.45 -11.56
C TRP A 73 -6.10 -2.70 -10.29
N ILE A 74 -6.92 -2.70 -9.23
CA ILE A 74 -6.58 -2.07 -7.95
C ILE A 74 -5.49 -2.88 -7.25
N ALA A 75 -5.62 -4.21 -7.26
CA ALA A 75 -4.60 -5.11 -6.72
C ALA A 75 -3.25 -4.91 -7.44
N LEU A 76 -3.25 -4.75 -8.76
CA LEU A 76 -2.06 -4.42 -9.54
C LEU A 76 -1.45 -3.07 -9.14
N VAL A 77 -2.27 -2.02 -8.98
CA VAL A 77 -1.79 -0.71 -8.51
C VAL A 77 -1.11 -0.84 -7.14
N ASN A 78 -1.75 -1.54 -6.20
CA ASN A 78 -1.19 -1.76 -4.87
C ASN A 78 0.14 -2.56 -4.93
N PHE A 79 0.19 -3.59 -5.77
CA PHE A 79 1.38 -4.41 -5.97
C PHE A 79 2.55 -3.59 -6.54
N PHE A 80 2.33 -2.83 -7.61
CA PHE A 80 3.37 -1.97 -8.18
C PHE A 80 3.79 -0.85 -7.23
N ALA A 81 2.85 -0.27 -6.49
CA ALA A 81 3.18 0.72 -5.46
C ALA A 81 4.06 0.12 -4.36
N ALA A 82 3.76 -1.10 -3.90
CA ALA A 82 4.58 -1.79 -2.90
C ALA A 82 5.98 -2.12 -3.42
N ILE A 83 6.11 -2.62 -4.65
CA ILE A 83 7.41 -2.83 -5.30
C ILE A 83 8.16 -1.51 -5.45
N GLY A 84 7.47 -0.43 -5.85
CA GLY A 84 8.05 0.91 -5.94
C GLY A 84 8.60 1.38 -4.60
N CYS A 85 7.85 1.23 -3.51
CA CYS A 85 8.31 1.56 -2.15
C CYS A 85 9.59 0.79 -1.79
N LEU A 86 9.62 -0.52 -2.04
CA LEU A 86 10.80 -1.35 -1.79
C LEU A 86 12.00 -0.95 -2.65
N GLY A 87 11.79 -0.68 -3.94
CA GLY A 87 12.83 -0.21 -4.85
C GLY A 87 13.43 1.11 -4.38
N MET A 88 12.59 2.07 -3.97
CA MET A 88 13.05 3.36 -3.45
C MET A 88 13.83 3.21 -2.14
N LEU A 89 13.44 2.26 -1.27
CA LEU A 89 14.19 1.94 -0.07
C LEU A 89 15.58 1.38 -0.40
N ILE A 90 15.67 0.41 -1.31
CA ILE A 90 16.95 -0.18 -1.74
C ILE A 90 17.88 0.89 -2.33
N VAL A 91 17.35 1.77 -3.19
CA VAL A 91 18.14 2.88 -3.76
C VAL A 91 18.59 3.86 -2.67
N GLY A 92 17.73 4.14 -1.69
CA GLY A 92 18.10 4.98 -0.54
C GLY A 92 19.22 4.36 0.29
N LEU A 93 19.11 3.06 0.59
CA LEU A 93 20.12 2.31 1.35
C LEU A 93 21.45 2.19 0.61
N TRP A 94 21.42 1.91 -0.69
CA TRP A 94 22.65 1.77 -1.48
C TRP A 94 23.46 3.07 -1.52
N ARG A 95 22.80 4.22 -1.46
CA ARG A 95 23.47 5.53 -1.42
C ARG A 95 24.13 5.88 -0.09
N LEU A 96 23.91 5.08 0.97
CA LEU A 96 24.57 5.25 2.26
C LEU A 96 25.98 4.63 2.30
N PHE A 97 26.32 3.79 1.32
CA PHE A 97 27.61 3.13 1.18
C PHE A 97 28.42 3.77 0.04
#